data_AF-A0A6A5XI16-F1
#
_entry.id   AF-A0A6A5XI16-F1
#
_cell.length_a   1.000
_cell.length_b   1.000
_cell.length_c   1.000
_cell.angle_alpha   90.00
_cell.angle_beta   90.00
_cell.angle_gamma   90.00
#
_symmetry.space_group_name_H-M   'P 1'
#
loop_
_entity.id
_entity.type
_entity.pdbx_description
1 polymer ?
#
loop_
_entity_poly.entity_id
_entity_poly.type
_entity_poly.pdbx_seq_one_letter_code
_entity_poly.pdbx_strand_id
1 'polypeptide(L)'
;MSKTKTKQRRREAKREHHKKLAKQSSSSSRPQKPTPTQQSKKNPAPKTKETPSEAPTATANPTATPKPHHHHHHHHQPSQQNHPIPFDTYDRILLLGDGDFSFTHSLAIAHGCASVTGTSFDSADEVREKYPTFPPIASDLAALTPPVPLHHSVDATKVSSYKHLARAEDGEAWDVVGFMFPHVGGKSTDVNRQVRANQALLVGFFRSVLQLPPENASGAAKQTQHAEKGKGKGDADGKKKRKRGGETKEFLRMGGKVVVTLFEGEPYTLWNIRDLARHCGLKVVESWRFDWAQYPGYGHVRTLGAIEGGGGWKGEEREARMFVFEKVEIEDSEDEGRRKKRKGKGKKGGKGSGSESEGDD
;
A
#
# COMPACT_ATOMS: atom_id res chain seq x y z
N MET A 1 -18.18 -37.09 11.74
CA MET A 1 -17.42 -37.39 10.49
C MET A 1 -15.97 -36.92 10.65
N SER A 2 -14.98 -37.79 10.40
CA SER A 2 -13.57 -37.56 10.73
C SER A 2 -12.95 -36.35 9.99
N LYS A 3 -12.22 -35.50 10.73
CA LYS A 3 -11.47 -34.31 10.24
C LYS A 3 -10.57 -34.62 9.02
N THR A 4 -10.17 -35.88 8.87
CA THR A 4 -9.35 -36.38 7.76
C THR A 4 -10.11 -36.42 6.43
N LYS A 5 -11.40 -36.81 6.44
CA LYS A 5 -12.25 -36.87 5.23
C LYS A 5 -12.50 -35.48 4.65
N THR A 6 -12.71 -34.48 5.51
CA THR A 6 -12.91 -33.08 5.08
C THR A 6 -11.64 -32.48 4.48
N LYS A 7 -10.45 -32.81 5.03
CA LYS A 7 -9.16 -32.35 4.50
C LYS A 7 -8.84 -33.00 3.14
N GLN A 8 -9.23 -34.25 2.94
CA GLN A 8 -9.05 -34.96 1.67
C GLN A 8 -9.95 -34.39 0.56
N ARG A 9 -11.24 -34.16 0.85
CA ARG A 9 -12.18 -33.51 -0.09
C ARG A 9 -11.71 -32.12 -0.51
N ARG A 10 -11.15 -31.33 0.41
CA ARG A 10 -10.60 -29.99 0.10
C ARG A 10 -9.34 -30.04 -0.78
N ARG A 11 -8.52 -31.10 -0.66
CA ARG A 11 -7.36 -31.31 -1.53
C ARG A 11 -7.76 -31.77 -2.93
N GLU A 12 -8.76 -32.65 -3.03
CA GLU A 12 -9.32 -33.10 -4.30
C GLU A 12 -9.98 -31.96 -5.07
N ALA A 13 -10.77 -31.12 -4.40
CA ALA A 13 -11.38 -29.93 -5.01
C ALA A 13 -10.33 -28.93 -5.55
N LYS A 14 -9.22 -28.71 -4.82
CA LYS A 14 -8.10 -27.87 -5.30
C LYS A 14 -7.38 -28.48 -6.51
N ARG A 15 -7.23 -29.80 -6.57
CA ARG A 15 -6.57 -30.49 -7.67
C ARG A 15 -7.41 -30.44 -8.96
N GLU A 16 -8.72 -30.59 -8.84
CA GLU A 16 -9.66 -30.45 -9.95
C GLU A 16 -9.72 -29.00 -10.49
N HIS A 17 -9.68 -28.01 -9.60
CA HIS A 17 -9.60 -26.60 -9.99
C HIS A 17 -8.33 -26.30 -10.81
N HIS A 18 -7.17 -26.79 -10.36
CA HIS A 18 -5.90 -26.60 -11.07
C HIS A 18 -5.87 -27.32 -12.43
N LYS A 19 -6.54 -28.48 -12.52
CA LYS A 19 -6.66 -29.26 -13.77
C LYS A 19 -7.60 -28.58 -14.79
N LYS A 20 -8.62 -27.85 -14.33
CA LYS A 20 -9.49 -27.02 -15.19
C LYS A 20 -8.75 -25.80 -15.75
N LEU A 21 -7.98 -25.10 -14.91
CA LEU A 21 -7.17 -23.95 -15.34
C LEU A 21 -6.13 -24.34 -16.39
N ALA A 22 -5.44 -25.48 -16.20
CA ALA A 22 -4.44 -25.97 -17.15
C ALA A 22 -5.03 -26.43 -18.50
N LYS A 23 -6.29 -26.89 -18.52
CA LYS A 23 -7.00 -27.24 -19.76
C LYS A 23 -7.55 -26.02 -20.50
N GLN A 24 -7.90 -24.95 -19.78
CA GLN A 24 -8.34 -23.70 -20.40
C GLN A 24 -7.16 -22.97 -21.06
N SER A 25 -5.97 -23.02 -20.47
CA SER A 25 -4.75 -22.41 -21.05
C SER A 25 -4.21 -23.13 -22.29
N SER A 26 -4.65 -24.36 -22.60
CA SER A 26 -4.14 -25.15 -23.74
C SER A 26 -5.06 -25.16 -24.97
N SER A 27 -6.15 -24.37 -24.98
CA SER A 27 -7.17 -24.44 -26.05
C SER A 27 -7.33 -23.18 -26.91
N SER A 28 -6.52 -22.14 -26.73
CA SER A 28 -6.60 -20.91 -27.53
C SER A 28 -5.57 -20.86 -28.66
N SER A 29 -5.73 -21.68 -29.70
CA SER A 29 -5.07 -21.48 -30.99
C SER A 29 -5.76 -22.21 -32.16
N ARG A 30 -6.95 -21.76 -32.59
CA ARG A 30 -7.38 -21.92 -34.00
C ARG A 30 -8.51 -20.96 -34.40
N PRO A 31 -8.53 -20.38 -35.62
CA PRO A 31 -9.55 -19.41 -36.04
C PRO A 31 -10.83 -20.05 -36.61
N GLN A 32 -11.93 -19.31 -36.52
CA GLN A 32 -13.31 -19.69 -36.84
C GLN A 32 -13.67 -19.65 -38.34
N LYS A 33 -14.73 -20.40 -38.74
CA LYS A 33 -15.73 -20.02 -39.76
C LYS A 33 -17.03 -20.87 -39.64
N PRO A 34 -18.16 -20.57 -40.34
CA PRO A 34 -19.42 -20.17 -39.71
C PRO A 34 -20.58 -21.20 -39.80
N THR A 35 -21.69 -20.81 -39.15
CA THR A 35 -23.01 -21.42 -38.87
C THR A 35 -23.67 -22.33 -39.94
N PRO A 36 -24.63 -23.21 -39.56
CA PRO A 36 -26.04 -22.79 -39.61
C PRO A 36 -27.00 -23.36 -38.53
N THR A 37 -28.10 -22.61 -38.42
CA THR A 37 -29.41 -22.75 -37.75
C THR A 37 -29.93 -24.16 -37.41
N GLN A 38 -30.58 -24.32 -36.24
CA GLN A 38 -31.79 -25.14 -36.09
C GLN A 38 -32.65 -24.77 -34.85
N GLN A 39 -33.96 -24.94 -35.03
CA GLN A 39 -35.09 -24.54 -34.19
C GLN A 39 -35.41 -25.53 -33.05
N SER A 40 -36.29 -25.07 -32.14
CA SER A 40 -37.25 -25.85 -31.32
C SER A 40 -36.70 -26.34 -29.95
N LYS A 41 -37.41 -26.41 -28.80
CA LYS A 41 -38.84 -26.41 -28.43
C LYS A 41 -39.08 -25.79 -27.04
N LYS A 42 -40.36 -25.53 -26.79
CA LYS A 42 -41.05 -24.92 -25.63
C LYS A 42 -41.01 -25.72 -24.30
N ASN A 43 -40.99 -24.97 -23.20
CA ASN A 43 -41.76 -25.06 -21.93
C ASN A 43 -41.57 -26.25 -20.93
N PRO A 44 -42.03 -26.14 -19.65
CA PRO A 44 -42.50 -24.97 -18.88
C PRO A 44 -41.93 -24.82 -17.43
N ALA A 45 -42.31 -23.70 -16.80
CA ALA A 45 -42.13 -23.30 -15.40
C ALA A 45 -42.80 -24.20 -14.34
N PRO A 46 -42.44 -24.07 -13.04
CA PRO A 46 -43.31 -24.45 -11.94
C PRO A 46 -44.10 -23.24 -11.39
N LYS A 47 -45.40 -23.47 -11.23
CA LYS A 47 -46.39 -22.57 -10.64
C LYS A 47 -46.32 -22.54 -9.11
N THR A 48 -46.75 -21.39 -8.61
CA THR A 48 -47.19 -20.99 -7.27
C THR A 48 -48.07 -22.00 -6.52
N LYS A 49 -47.99 -21.95 -5.18
CA LYS A 49 -49.07 -22.31 -4.25
C LYS A 49 -49.16 -21.22 -3.17
N GLU A 50 -50.30 -20.54 -3.15
CA GLU A 50 -50.77 -19.67 -2.06
C GLU A 50 -51.92 -20.36 -1.31
N THR A 51 -52.27 -19.74 -0.16
CA THR A 51 -53.52 -19.75 0.64
C THR A 51 -53.52 -20.57 1.95
N PRO A 52 -54.33 -20.19 2.97
CA PRO A 52 -54.58 -18.83 3.52
C PRO A 52 -54.74 -18.77 5.07
N SER A 53 -54.97 -17.54 5.60
CA SER A 53 -55.56 -17.17 6.93
C SER A 53 -54.69 -17.42 8.18
N GLU A 54 -54.67 -16.63 9.26
CA GLU A 54 -55.66 -15.71 9.84
C GLU A 54 -54.99 -14.85 10.94
N ALA A 55 -55.49 -13.63 11.17
CA ALA A 55 -55.12 -12.75 12.30
C ALA A 55 -56.07 -12.94 13.49
N PRO A 56 -55.71 -12.47 14.69
CA PRO A 56 -56.69 -11.67 15.42
C PRO A 56 -56.14 -10.41 16.11
N THR A 57 -57.08 -9.54 16.40
CA THR A 57 -57.00 -8.13 16.82
C THR A 57 -56.97 -7.96 18.35
N ALA A 58 -56.28 -6.89 18.79
CA ALA A 58 -56.56 -5.97 19.91
C ALA A 58 -56.83 -6.46 21.36
N THR A 59 -56.08 -5.88 22.31
CA THR A 59 -56.66 -5.25 23.52
C THR A 59 -55.69 -4.26 24.17
N ALA A 60 -56.19 -3.07 24.51
CA ALA A 60 -55.51 -1.98 25.23
C ALA A 60 -55.82 -2.03 26.74
N ASN A 61 -54.84 -1.79 27.63
CA ASN A 61 -54.65 -0.63 28.56
C ASN A 61 -54.69 -1.10 30.04
N PRO A 62 -54.23 -0.34 31.07
CA PRO A 62 -53.53 0.96 31.09
C PRO A 62 -52.28 1.08 32.05
N THR A 63 -51.53 2.16 31.85
CA THR A 63 -50.85 3.08 32.80
C THR A 63 -50.10 2.55 34.05
N ALA A 64 -48.78 2.79 34.08
CA ALA A 64 -48.02 3.06 35.30
C ALA A 64 -47.01 4.20 35.07
N THR A 65 -47.09 5.23 35.91
CA THR A 65 -46.27 6.46 35.94
C THR A 65 -44.82 6.22 36.41
N PRO A 66 -43.82 7.00 35.95
CA PRO A 66 -42.40 6.77 36.25
C PRO A 66 -41.93 7.44 37.56
N LYS A 67 -40.94 6.83 38.22
CA LYS A 67 -40.17 7.37 39.35
C LYS A 67 -38.89 8.08 38.85
N PRO A 68 -38.37 9.09 39.56
CA PRO A 68 -37.31 9.96 39.05
C PRO A 68 -35.95 9.24 39.11
N HIS A 69 -35.29 9.11 37.95
CA HIS A 69 -33.90 8.64 37.88
C HIS A 69 -32.96 9.85 37.73
N HIS A 70 -31.98 9.87 38.62
CA HIS A 70 -30.86 10.81 38.66
C HIS A 70 -30.27 11.07 37.27
N HIS A 71 -30.10 12.35 36.94
CA HIS A 71 -29.28 12.79 35.82
C HIS A 71 -27.83 12.35 36.06
N HIS A 72 -27.42 11.24 35.43
CA HIS A 72 -26.02 11.03 35.14
C HIS A 72 -25.61 12.11 34.14
N HIS A 73 -24.85 13.09 34.62
CA HIS A 73 -24.02 13.91 33.74
C HIS A 73 -23.14 12.95 32.94
N HIS A 74 -23.50 12.74 31.67
CA HIS A 74 -22.55 12.25 30.69
C HIS A 74 -21.43 13.29 30.65
N HIS A 75 -20.31 12.94 31.26
CA HIS A 75 -19.05 13.62 31.04
C HIS A 75 -18.79 13.48 29.54
N HIS A 76 -19.09 14.53 28.76
CA HIS A 76 -18.56 14.67 27.42
C HIS A 76 -17.06 14.74 27.57
N GLN A 77 -16.42 13.59 27.41
CA GLN A 77 -14.99 13.51 27.21
C GLN A 77 -14.69 14.44 26.04
N PRO A 78 -13.80 15.44 26.20
CA PRO A 78 -13.49 16.36 25.13
C PRO A 78 -13.10 15.53 23.90
N SER A 79 -13.73 15.85 22.75
CA SER A 79 -13.45 15.22 21.46
C SER A 79 -11.95 15.02 21.34
N GLN A 80 -11.49 13.77 21.28
CA GLN A 80 -10.14 13.51 20.82
C GLN A 80 -10.07 14.15 19.44
N GLN A 81 -9.35 15.27 19.31
CA GLN A 81 -9.17 15.90 18.02
C GLN A 81 -8.47 14.86 17.15
N ASN A 82 -9.18 14.37 16.15
CA ASN A 82 -8.65 13.37 15.23
C ASN A 82 -7.38 13.92 14.57
N HIS A 83 -6.36 13.08 14.44
CA HIS A 83 -5.12 13.47 13.79
C HIS A 83 -5.39 13.89 12.35
N PRO A 84 -4.84 15.00 11.83
CA PRO A 84 -4.99 15.35 10.42
C PRO A 84 -4.53 14.22 9.49
N ILE A 85 -5.21 14.03 8.36
CA ILE A 85 -4.79 13.05 7.34
C ILE A 85 -3.52 13.56 6.61
N PRO A 86 -2.65 12.68 6.07
CA PRO A 86 -1.39 13.10 5.47
C PRO A 86 -1.48 13.48 3.98
N PHE A 87 -2.69 13.77 3.50
CA PHE A 87 -2.98 14.06 2.10
C PHE A 87 -3.54 15.48 2.01
N ASP A 88 -2.82 16.39 1.37
CA ASP A 88 -3.34 17.72 1.07
C ASP A 88 -4.21 17.69 -0.20
N THR A 89 -5.10 18.67 -0.30
CA THR A 89 -5.99 18.92 -1.44
C THR A 89 -5.25 19.04 -2.78
N TYR A 90 -4.04 19.59 -2.78
CA TYR A 90 -3.26 19.81 -4.01
C TYR A 90 -2.02 18.93 -4.14
N ASP A 91 -1.82 18.00 -3.21
CA ASP A 91 -0.75 17.01 -3.35
C ASP A 91 -1.03 16.11 -4.57
N ARG A 92 0.04 15.77 -5.28
CA ARG A 92 0.04 14.66 -6.25
C ARG A 92 0.14 13.34 -5.52
N ILE A 93 -0.98 12.64 -5.48
CA ILE A 93 -1.16 11.44 -4.67
C ILE A 93 -1.25 10.22 -5.58
N LEU A 94 -0.35 9.26 -5.37
CA LEU A 94 -0.44 7.93 -5.98
C LEU A 94 -0.80 6.90 -4.90
N LEU A 95 -1.91 6.19 -5.10
CA LEU A 95 -2.33 5.09 -4.24
C LEU A 95 -2.03 3.74 -4.89
N LEU A 96 -1.27 2.91 -4.17
CA LEU A 96 -0.86 1.59 -4.60
C LEU A 96 -1.65 0.50 -3.89
N GLY A 97 -2.15 -0.45 -4.68
CA GLY A 97 -2.83 -1.64 -4.16
C GLY A 97 -4.21 -1.36 -3.56
N ASP A 98 -4.88 -0.29 -3.98
CA ASP A 98 -6.27 -0.01 -3.63
C ASP A 98 -7.17 -0.99 -4.40
N GLY A 99 -7.67 -2.01 -3.70
CA GLY A 99 -8.28 -3.18 -4.33
C GLY A 99 -9.58 -2.86 -5.06
N ASP A 100 -10.51 -2.18 -4.36
CA ASP A 100 -11.82 -1.78 -4.89
C ASP A 100 -11.93 -0.27 -5.17
N PHE A 101 -10.83 0.47 -4.99
CA PHE A 101 -10.72 1.91 -5.20
C PHE A 101 -11.52 2.78 -4.21
N SER A 102 -12.03 2.20 -3.13
CA SER A 102 -12.83 2.94 -2.15
C SER A 102 -12.01 3.95 -1.33
N PHE A 103 -10.71 3.70 -1.10
CA PHE A 103 -9.83 4.69 -0.46
C PHE A 103 -9.55 5.87 -1.40
N THR A 104 -9.29 5.58 -2.68
CA THR A 104 -9.15 6.57 -3.76
C THR A 104 -10.41 7.45 -3.85
N HIS A 105 -11.60 6.83 -3.81
CA HIS A 105 -12.88 7.52 -3.81
C HIS A 105 -13.03 8.46 -2.61
N SER A 106 -12.71 7.99 -1.40
CA SER A 106 -12.74 8.83 -0.20
C SER A 106 -11.83 10.06 -0.32
N LEU A 107 -10.60 9.91 -0.81
CA LEU A 107 -9.68 11.05 -0.99
C LEU A 107 -10.20 12.06 -2.02
N ALA A 108 -10.67 11.58 -3.17
CA ALA A 108 -11.14 12.45 -4.24
C ALA A 108 -12.42 13.19 -3.86
N ILE A 109 -13.40 12.47 -3.27
CA ILE A 109 -14.75 12.99 -3.02
C ILE A 109 -14.87 13.68 -1.66
N ALA A 110 -14.51 12.99 -0.58
CA ALA A 110 -14.73 13.50 0.78
C ALA A 110 -13.66 14.51 1.21
N HIS A 111 -12.42 14.33 0.76
CA HIS A 111 -11.31 15.22 1.10
C HIS A 111 -10.98 16.25 0.03
N GLY A 112 -11.57 16.14 -1.17
CA GLY A 112 -11.36 17.09 -2.26
C GLY A 112 -9.93 17.10 -2.80
N CYS A 113 -9.20 16.00 -2.67
CA CYS A 113 -7.87 15.88 -3.26
C CYS A 113 -7.98 15.94 -4.79
N ALA A 114 -7.41 16.99 -5.38
CA ALA A 114 -7.57 17.34 -6.79
C ALA A 114 -6.68 16.50 -7.73
N SER A 115 -5.61 15.88 -7.21
CA SER A 115 -4.66 15.08 -8.00
C SER A 115 -4.41 13.72 -7.35
N VAL A 116 -5.38 12.82 -7.47
CA VAL A 116 -5.27 11.44 -6.98
C VAL A 116 -5.21 10.48 -8.17
N THR A 117 -4.30 9.50 -8.12
CA THR A 117 -4.26 8.37 -9.03
C THR A 117 -4.38 7.08 -8.23
N GLY A 118 -5.40 6.28 -8.53
CA GLY A 118 -5.65 4.99 -7.88
C GLY A 118 -5.03 3.85 -8.68
N THR A 119 -4.46 2.85 -8.01
CA THR A 119 -3.97 1.65 -8.69
C THR A 119 -4.30 0.35 -7.96
N SER A 120 -4.62 -0.70 -8.71
CA SER A 120 -4.83 -2.06 -8.20
C SER A 120 -3.75 -3.04 -8.66
N PHE A 121 -3.47 -4.05 -7.83
CA PHE A 121 -2.61 -5.17 -8.23
C PHE A 121 -3.32 -6.14 -9.17
N ASP A 122 -4.60 -6.38 -8.93
CA ASP A 122 -5.46 -7.19 -9.79
C ASP A 122 -5.68 -6.50 -11.15
N SER A 123 -5.94 -7.29 -12.19
CA SER A 123 -6.37 -6.79 -13.50
C SER A 123 -7.76 -6.15 -13.44
N ALA A 124 -8.12 -5.36 -14.45
CA ALA A 124 -9.42 -4.68 -14.49
C ALA A 124 -10.60 -5.66 -14.42
N ASP A 125 -10.47 -6.83 -15.05
CA ASP A 125 -11.52 -7.86 -15.04
C ASP A 125 -11.63 -8.54 -13.68
N GLU A 126 -10.49 -8.86 -13.04
CA GLU A 126 -10.46 -9.40 -11.69
C GLU A 126 -11.04 -8.42 -10.66
N VAL A 127 -10.76 -7.11 -10.79
CA VAL A 127 -11.35 -6.09 -9.91
C VAL A 127 -12.88 -6.09 -10.05
N ARG A 128 -13.40 -6.08 -11.28
CA ARG A 128 -14.86 -6.12 -11.53
C ARG A 128 -15.52 -7.39 -11.00
N GLU A 129 -14.83 -8.53 -11.08
CA GLU A 129 -15.33 -9.81 -10.59
C GLU A 129 -15.32 -9.87 -9.05
N LYS A 130 -14.22 -9.44 -8.42
CA LYS A 130 -14.00 -9.58 -6.97
C LYS A 130 -14.73 -8.53 -6.13
N TYR A 131 -14.95 -7.34 -6.69
CA TYR A 131 -15.41 -6.17 -5.94
C TYR A 131 -16.68 -5.58 -6.56
N PRO A 132 -17.87 -6.04 -6.12
CA PRO A 132 -19.14 -5.48 -6.57
C PRO A 132 -19.32 -3.98 -6.28
N THR A 133 -18.54 -3.44 -5.34
CA THR A 133 -18.49 -2.00 -5.01
C THR A 133 -17.75 -1.18 -6.06
N PHE A 134 -16.89 -1.79 -6.87
CA PHE A 134 -16.04 -1.07 -7.82
C PHE A 134 -16.80 -0.34 -8.94
N PRO A 135 -17.79 -0.95 -9.65
CA PRO A 135 -18.47 -0.26 -10.76
C PRO A 135 -19.08 1.11 -10.41
N PRO A 136 -19.85 1.28 -9.31
CA PRO A 136 -20.33 2.61 -8.93
C PRO A 136 -19.19 3.57 -8.54
N ILE A 137 -18.18 3.09 -7.80
CA ILE A 137 -17.00 3.90 -7.45
C ILE A 137 -16.29 4.43 -8.71
N ALA A 138 -16.06 3.55 -9.69
CA ALA A 138 -15.42 3.90 -10.94
C ALA A 138 -16.25 4.92 -11.75
N SER A 139 -17.59 4.80 -11.72
CA SER A 139 -18.48 5.77 -12.35
C SER A 139 -18.38 7.15 -11.70
N ASP A 140 -18.40 7.23 -10.38
CA ASP A 140 -18.28 8.49 -9.64
C ASP A 140 -16.93 9.17 -9.93
N LEU A 141 -15.84 8.41 -9.87
CA LEU A 141 -14.49 8.89 -10.12
C LEU A 141 -14.28 9.35 -11.58
N ALA A 142 -14.93 8.68 -12.54
CA ALA A 142 -14.90 9.05 -13.95
C ALA A 142 -15.72 10.30 -14.26
N ALA A 143 -16.72 10.63 -13.44
CA ALA A 143 -17.58 11.80 -13.62
C ALA A 143 -16.94 13.11 -13.11
N LEU A 144 -15.85 13.03 -12.34
CA LEU A 144 -15.08 14.20 -11.90
C LEU A 144 -14.40 14.92 -13.07
N THR A 145 -14.02 16.17 -12.85
CA THR A 145 -13.31 16.99 -13.86
C THR A 145 -12.02 17.58 -13.25
N PRO A 146 -10.83 17.10 -13.67
CA PRO A 146 -10.62 15.96 -14.55
C PRO A 146 -11.04 14.62 -13.89
N PRO A 147 -11.33 13.58 -14.68
CA PRO A 147 -11.55 12.23 -14.15
C PRO A 147 -10.35 11.72 -13.36
N VAL A 148 -10.60 10.98 -12.28
CA VAL A 148 -9.51 10.38 -11.49
C VAL A 148 -8.91 9.18 -12.26
N PRO A 149 -7.59 9.18 -12.55
CA PRO A 149 -6.96 8.08 -13.27
C PRO A 149 -6.90 6.80 -12.43
N LEU A 150 -7.40 5.71 -12.99
CA LEU A 150 -7.35 4.38 -12.40
C LEU A 150 -6.49 3.45 -13.27
N HIS A 151 -5.50 2.80 -12.65
CA HIS A 151 -4.64 1.83 -13.33
C HIS A 151 -4.70 0.45 -12.66
N HIS A 152 -4.58 -0.60 -13.47
CA HIS A 152 -4.68 -1.99 -13.02
C HIS A 152 -3.39 -2.75 -13.32
N SER A 153 -3.22 -3.92 -12.69
CA SER A 153 -2.03 -4.76 -12.86
C SER A 153 -0.71 -4.05 -12.49
N VAL A 154 -0.76 -3.19 -11.46
CA VAL A 154 0.39 -2.45 -10.96
C VAL A 154 1.05 -3.20 -9.80
N ASP A 155 2.30 -3.62 -10.00
CA ASP A 155 3.14 -4.17 -8.94
C ASP A 155 3.84 -3.02 -8.21
N ALA A 156 3.47 -2.80 -6.94
CA ALA A 156 4.03 -1.75 -6.09
C ALA A 156 5.56 -1.85 -5.92
N THR A 157 6.16 -3.02 -6.15
CA THR A 157 7.62 -3.21 -6.10
C THR A 157 8.33 -2.81 -7.40
N LYS A 158 7.57 -2.40 -8.43
CA LYS A 158 8.07 -2.06 -9.77
C LYS A 158 7.50 -0.75 -10.32
N VAL A 159 6.96 0.13 -9.48
CA VAL A 159 6.29 1.38 -9.90
C VAL A 159 7.11 2.23 -10.87
N SER A 160 8.44 2.29 -10.67
CA SER A 160 9.35 3.04 -11.54
C SER A 160 9.48 2.47 -12.96
N SER A 161 9.07 1.22 -13.20
CA SER A 161 9.07 0.61 -14.54
C SER A 161 7.85 0.98 -15.38
N TYR A 162 6.77 1.47 -14.76
CA TYR A 162 5.53 1.83 -15.44
C TYR A 162 5.62 3.28 -15.90
N LYS A 163 5.87 3.50 -17.20
CA LYS A 163 6.06 4.86 -17.75
C LYS A 163 4.91 5.83 -17.49
N HIS A 164 3.67 5.33 -17.44
CA HIS A 164 2.48 6.13 -17.15
C HIS A 164 2.35 6.53 -15.67
N LEU A 165 3.07 5.86 -14.76
CA LEU A 165 3.17 6.25 -13.35
C LEU A 165 4.46 7.03 -13.07
N ALA A 166 5.54 6.71 -13.79
CA ALA A 166 6.84 7.38 -13.67
C ALA A 166 6.87 8.77 -14.33
N ARG A 167 5.86 9.06 -15.13
CA ARG A 167 5.56 10.38 -15.68
C ARG A 167 4.07 10.56 -15.46
N ALA A 168 3.67 11.21 -14.37
CA ALA A 168 2.34 11.82 -14.33
C ALA A 168 2.14 12.65 -15.61
N GLU A 169 0.92 12.93 -16.05
CA GLU A 169 0.64 13.43 -17.41
C GLU A 169 1.46 14.67 -17.85
N ASP A 170 1.98 15.44 -16.90
CA ASP A 170 2.82 16.62 -17.08
C ASP A 170 4.33 16.40 -16.81
N GLY A 171 4.70 15.20 -16.39
CA GLY A 171 6.08 14.77 -16.15
C GLY A 171 6.65 15.17 -14.79
N GLU A 172 5.81 15.55 -13.82
CA GLU A 172 6.27 15.90 -12.47
C GLU A 172 6.30 14.68 -11.52
N ALA A 173 7.15 14.77 -10.50
CA ALA A 173 7.31 13.72 -9.49
C ALA A 173 6.10 13.70 -8.53
N TRP A 174 5.89 12.57 -7.86
CA TRP A 174 4.83 12.43 -6.85
C TRP A 174 5.17 13.18 -5.57
N ASP A 175 4.14 13.70 -4.92
CA ASP A 175 4.24 14.37 -3.62
C ASP A 175 4.00 13.39 -2.48
N VAL A 176 3.02 12.51 -2.68
CA VAL A 176 2.64 11.48 -1.73
C VAL A 176 2.42 10.15 -2.45
N VAL A 177 3.05 9.08 -1.98
CA VAL A 177 2.79 7.72 -2.44
C VAL A 177 2.26 6.89 -1.27
N GLY A 178 1.00 6.47 -1.35
CA GLY A 178 0.32 5.68 -0.34
C GLY A 178 0.28 4.19 -0.70
N PHE A 179 0.54 3.30 0.27
CA PHE A 179 0.29 1.86 0.14
C PHE A 179 -0.51 1.38 1.35
N MET A 180 -1.81 1.16 1.15
CA MET A 180 -2.74 0.83 2.24
C MET A 180 -2.76 -0.67 2.50
N PHE A 181 -2.49 -1.07 3.75
CA PHE A 181 -2.52 -2.46 4.22
C PHE A 181 -1.77 -3.48 3.33
N PRO A 182 -0.52 -3.17 2.89
CA PRO A 182 0.25 -4.05 2.03
C PRO A 182 0.52 -5.38 2.73
N HIS A 183 0.20 -6.48 2.04
CA HIS A 183 0.53 -7.80 2.52
C HIS A 183 0.62 -8.80 1.37
N VAL A 184 1.39 -9.85 1.61
CA VAL A 184 1.54 -10.98 0.72
C VAL A 184 0.61 -12.10 1.19
N GLY A 185 -0.55 -12.21 0.54
CA GLY A 185 -1.53 -13.25 0.84
C GLY A 185 -1.05 -14.66 0.44
N GLY A 186 -1.34 -15.66 1.27
CA GLY A 186 -1.43 -17.07 0.84
C GLY A 186 -0.13 -17.80 0.47
N LYS A 187 1.06 -17.20 0.65
CA LYS A 187 2.34 -17.84 0.28
C LYS A 187 2.84 -18.91 1.24
N SER A 188 2.45 -18.86 2.52
CA SER A 188 2.83 -19.88 3.52
C SER A 188 1.91 -19.86 4.73
N THR A 189 1.91 -20.96 5.49
CA THR A 189 1.30 -21.03 6.84
C THR A 189 2.34 -20.83 7.95
N ASP A 190 3.63 -20.84 7.61
CA ASP A 190 4.73 -20.57 8.53
C ASP A 190 4.84 -19.06 8.79
N VAL A 191 4.79 -18.66 10.06
CA VAL A 191 4.80 -17.26 10.49
C VAL A 191 6.07 -16.55 10.04
N ASN A 192 7.24 -17.15 10.22
CA ASN A 192 8.53 -16.53 9.89
C ASN A 192 8.71 -16.35 8.38
N ARG A 193 8.21 -17.30 7.57
CA ARG A 193 8.18 -17.15 6.11
C ARG A 193 7.22 -16.04 5.68
N GLN A 194 6.06 -15.91 6.33
CA GLN A 194 5.15 -14.81 6.05
C GLN A 194 5.74 -13.46 6.46
N VAL A 195 6.36 -13.36 7.64
CA VAL A 195 7.05 -12.14 8.08
C VAL A 195 8.10 -11.72 7.05
N ARG A 196 9.02 -12.63 6.66
CA ARG A 196 10.05 -12.32 5.65
C ARG A 196 9.46 -11.92 4.30
N ALA A 197 8.38 -12.56 3.85
CA ALA A 197 7.73 -12.21 2.59
C ALA A 197 7.11 -10.80 2.61
N ASN A 198 6.49 -10.41 3.73
CA ASN A 198 5.91 -9.08 3.90
C ASN A 198 6.99 -7.99 4.08
N GLN A 199 8.07 -8.29 4.79
CA GLN A 199 9.24 -7.41 4.86
C GLN A 199 9.85 -7.18 3.46
N ALA A 200 10.01 -8.24 2.67
CA ALA A 200 10.51 -8.13 1.30
C ALA A 200 9.57 -7.31 0.39
N LEU A 201 8.25 -7.41 0.57
CA LEU A 201 7.28 -6.58 -0.13
C LEU A 201 7.48 -5.09 0.20
N LEU A 202 7.57 -4.74 1.48
CA LEU A 202 7.76 -3.36 1.92
C LEU A 202 9.10 -2.78 1.44
N VAL A 203 10.19 -3.55 1.57
CA VAL A 203 11.51 -3.14 1.05
C VAL A 203 11.45 -2.95 -0.46
N GLY A 204 10.88 -3.92 -1.20
CA GLY A 204 10.72 -3.81 -2.65
C GLY A 204 9.93 -2.55 -3.06
N PHE A 205 8.85 -2.25 -2.35
CA PHE A 205 8.07 -1.03 -2.52
C PHE A 205 8.90 0.24 -2.29
N PHE A 206 9.54 0.38 -1.11
CA PHE A 206 10.34 1.57 -0.80
C PHE A 206 11.46 1.80 -1.81
N ARG A 207 12.19 0.74 -2.19
CA ARG A 207 13.24 0.82 -3.21
C ARG A 207 12.70 1.26 -4.56
N SER A 208 11.51 0.79 -4.93
CA SER A 208 10.88 1.12 -6.21
C SER A 208 10.49 2.59 -6.30
N VAL A 209 9.87 3.12 -5.24
CA VAL A 209 9.48 4.55 -5.12
C VAL A 209 10.71 5.46 -5.11
N LEU A 210 11.81 5.01 -4.49
CA LEU A 210 13.07 5.74 -4.44
C LEU A 210 13.98 5.50 -5.65
N GLN A 211 13.57 4.65 -6.60
CA GLN A 211 14.38 4.27 -7.78
C GLN A 211 15.80 3.79 -7.41
N LEU A 212 15.93 3.07 -6.30
CA LEU A 212 17.24 2.60 -5.83
C LEU A 212 17.81 1.51 -6.76
N PRO A 213 19.14 1.51 -6.99
CA PRO A 213 19.78 0.45 -7.77
C PRO A 213 19.59 -0.91 -7.08
N PRO A 214 19.75 -2.05 -7.78
CA PRO A 214 19.70 -3.37 -7.14
C PRO A 214 20.69 -3.48 -5.98
N GLU A 215 20.37 -4.22 -4.92
CA GLU A 215 21.20 -4.34 -3.70
C GLU A 215 22.65 -4.76 -3.99
N ASN A 216 22.87 -5.53 -5.06
CA ASN A 216 24.19 -6.04 -5.43
C ASN A 216 25.06 -5.00 -6.18
N ALA A 217 24.52 -3.84 -6.54
CA ALA A 217 25.25 -2.81 -7.30
C ALA A 217 26.04 -1.84 -6.41
N SER A 218 25.67 -1.70 -5.13
CA SER A 218 26.34 -0.77 -4.20
C SER A 218 27.74 -1.24 -3.75
N GLY A 219 28.07 -2.52 -3.96
CA GLY A 219 29.39 -3.08 -3.64
C GLY A 219 30.45 -2.94 -4.75
N ALA A 220 30.04 -2.67 -6.00
CA ALA A 220 30.96 -2.69 -7.15
C ALA A 220 31.59 -1.32 -7.49
N ALA A 221 31.07 -0.21 -6.95
CA ALA A 221 31.53 1.13 -7.29
C ALA A 221 32.80 1.60 -6.54
N LYS A 222 33.36 0.78 -5.64
CA LYS A 222 34.53 1.17 -4.81
C LYS A 222 35.90 0.74 -5.37
N GLN A 223 36.02 0.27 -6.61
CA GLN A 223 37.32 -0.20 -7.14
C GLN A 223 37.66 0.24 -8.57
N THR A 224 37.58 1.54 -8.89
CA THR A 224 38.30 2.10 -10.07
C THR A 224 38.54 3.59 -9.89
N GLN A 225 39.36 3.99 -8.92
CA GLN A 225 39.97 5.32 -8.90
C GLN A 225 41.40 5.23 -8.34
N HIS A 226 42.26 4.37 -8.91
CA HIS A 226 43.71 4.46 -8.73
C HIS A 226 44.41 3.70 -9.87
N ALA A 227 44.42 4.29 -11.07
CA ALA A 227 45.48 4.11 -12.07
C ALA A 227 45.08 4.86 -13.36
N GLU A 228 45.62 6.07 -13.55
CA GLU A 228 46.27 6.48 -14.81
C GLU A 228 46.74 7.94 -14.67
N LYS A 229 47.99 8.09 -14.24
CA LYS A 229 48.80 9.26 -14.56
C LYS A 229 49.73 8.82 -15.70
N GLY A 230 49.33 9.10 -16.93
CA GLY A 230 50.12 8.84 -18.13
C GLY A 230 49.91 9.96 -19.15
N LYS A 231 50.93 10.79 -19.34
CA LYS A 231 50.98 11.87 -20.34
C LYS A 231 50.86 11.31 -21.76
N GLY A 232 50.07 11.98 -22.60
CA GLY A 232 50.07 11.77 -24.05
C GLY A 232 49.35 12.91 -24.76
N LYS A 233 50.13 13.79 -25.39
CA LYS A 233 49.71 14.95 -26.18
C LYS A 233 49.25 14.47 -27.56
N GLY A 234 48.10 14.91 -28.03
CA GLY A 234 47.60 14.58 -29.37
C GLY A 234 46.33 15.39 -29.70
N ASP A 235 46.51 16.43 -30.50
CA ASP A 235 45.44 17.20 -31.11
C ASP A 235 44.62 16.32 -32.06
N ALA A 236 43.31 16.25 -31.85
CA ALA A 236 42.36 15.81 -32.85
C ALA A 236 41.00 16.44 -32.55
N ASP A 237 40.67 17.45 -33.35
CA ASP A 237 39.37 18.10 -33.45
C ASP A 237 38.30 17.05 -33.81
N GLY A 238 37.46 16.75 -32.84
CA GLY A 238 36.36 15.83 -32.97
C GLY A 238 35.22 16.31 -32.10
N LYS A 239 34.28 17.06 -32.69
CA LYS A 239 32.99 17.43 -32.09
C LYS A 239 32.20 16.17 -31.69
N LYS A 240 32.55 15.54 -30.57
CA LYS A 240 31.65 14.65 -29.83
C LYS A 240 30.56 15.53 -29.24
N LYS A 241 29.40 15.58 -29.91
CA LYS A 241 28.15 16.01 -29.28
C LYS A 241 28.00 15.23 -27.97
N ARG A 242 28.33 15.85 -26.84
CA ARG A 242 27.94 15.37 -25.51
C ARG A 242 26.42 15.33 -25.56
N LYS A 243 25.85 14.13 -25.71
CA LYS A 243 24.43 13.90 -25.46
C LYS A 243 24.23 14.36 -24.03
N ARG A 244 23.60 15.53 -23.83
CA ARG A 244 23.16 15.99 -22.50
C ARG A 244 22.37 14.80 -21.96
N GLY A 245 22.93 14.10 -20.98
CA GLY A 245 22.20 13.06 -20.26
C GLY A 245 20.99 13.77 -19.70
N GLY A 246 19.79 13.42 -20.18
CA GLY A 246 18.58 13.95 -19.58
C GLY A 246 18.62 13.56 -18.11
N GLU A 247 18.47 14.53 -17.22
CA GLU A 247 18.27 14.25 -15.79
C GLU A 247 17.15 13.21 -15.69
N THR A 248 17.46 12.06 -15.08
CA THR A 248 16.44 11.08 -14.73
C THR A 248 15.53 11.77 -13.72
N LYS A 249 14.35 12.23 -14.16
CA LYS A 249 13.33 12.79 -13.28
C LYS A 249 12.98 11.77 -12.19
N GLU A 250 12.96 12.24 -10.95
CA GLU A 250 12.69 11.41 -9.78
C GLU A 250 11.24 10.91 -9.78
N PHE A 251 10.99 9.71 -9.26
CA PHE A 251 9.62 9.20 -9.10
C PHE A 251 8.89 9.89 -7.94
N LEU A 252 9.50 9.93 -6.75
CA LEU A 252 9.05 10.70 -5.59
C LEU A 252 9.95 11.92 -5.44
N ARG A 253 9.37 13.11 -5.30
CA ARG A 253 10.15 14.36 -5.13
C ARG A 253 10.96 14.34 -3.84
N MET A 254 12.06 15.09 -3.78
CA MET A 254 12.73 15.37 -2.52
C MET A 254 11.77 16.06 -1.53
N GLY A 255 11.72 15.59 -0.28
CA GLY A 255 10.71 15.98 0.71
C GLY A 255 9.32 15.35 0.50
N GLY A 256 9.15 14.54 -0.54
CA GLY A 256 7.92 13.78 -0.80
C GLY A 256 7.69 12.70 0.25
N LYS A 257 6.42 12.36 0.48
CA LYS A 257 5.98 11.45 1.53
C LYS A 257 5.67 10.06 1.00
N VAL A 258 6.02 9.05 1.79
CA VAL A 258 5.53 7.68 1.64
C VAL A 258 4.62 7.36 2.81
N VAL A 259 3.37 7.00 2.53
CA VAL A 259 2.37 6.67 3.56
C VAL A 259 2.07 5.19 3.51
N VAL A 260 2.21 4.49 4.64
CA VAL A 260 1.87 3.06 4.74
C VAL A 260 0.98 2.83 5.94
N THR A 261 -0.12 2.11 5.75
CA THR A 261 -1.04 1.74 6.83
C THR A 261 -0.92 0.25 7.09
N LEU A 262 -0.76 -0.16 8.35
CA LEU A 262 -0.71 -1.56 8.77
C LEU A 262 -1.67 -1.79 9.94
N PHE A 263 -2.16 -3.02 10.08
CA PHE A 263 -2.82 -3.42 11.33
C PHE A 263 -1.83 -3.39 12.49
N GLU A 264 -2.35 -3.16 13.69
CA GLU A 264 -1.58 -3.29 14.92
C GLU A 264 -1.54 -4.74 15.42
N GLY A 265 -0.54 -5.05 16.25
CA GLY A 265 -0.29 -6.39 16.78
C GLY A 265 0.45 -7.34 15.85
N GLU A 266 0.74 -8.53 16.33
CA GLU A 266 1.38 -9.58 15.54
C GLU A 266 0.44 -10.10 14.43
N PRO A 267 0.97 -10.49 13.26
CA PRO A 267 2.40 -10.51 12.91
C PRO A 267 2.93 -9.18 12.35
N TYR A 268 2.11 -8.13 12.25
CA TYR A 268 2.45 -6.87 11.57
C TYR A 268 3.57 -6.11 12.30
N THR A 269 3.56 -6.13 13.63
CA THR A 269 4.62 -5.55 14.47
C THR A 269 6.00 -6.17 14.18
N LEU A 270 6.06 -7.47 13.89
CA LEU A 270 7.30 -8.18 13.56
C LEU A 270 7.91 -7.73 12.22
N TRP A 271 7.16 -7.02 11.38
CA TRP A 271 7.68 -6.54 10.10
C TRP A 271 8.63 -5.36 10.28
N ASN A 272 8.53 -4.65 11.41
CA ASN A 272 9.44 -3.58 11.79
C ASN A 272 9.61 -2.51 10.70
N ILE A 273 8.48 -2.01 10.19
CA ILE A 273 8.41 -1.12 9.01
C ILE A 273 9.30 0.12 9.13
N ARG A 274 9.46 0.69 10.33
CA ARG A 274 10.33 1.85 10.54
C ARG A 274 11.78 1.55 10.22
N ASP A 275 12.28 0.41 10.67
CA ASP A 275 13.66 0.01 10.40
C ASP A 275 13.82 -0.31 8.91
N LEU A 276 12.86 -1.01 8.29
CA LEU A 276 12.89 -1.27 6.85
C LEU A 276 12.97 0.03 6.02
N ALA A 277 12.15 1.03 6.38
CA ALA A 277 12.14 2.32 5.70
C ALA A 277 13.48 3.06 5.86
N ARG A 278 14.05 3.10 7.08
CA ARG A 278 15.38 3.71 7.32
C ARG A 278 16.49 3.03 6.52
N HIS A 279 16.48 1.70 6.42
CA HIS A 279 17.46 0.97 5.62
C HIS A 279 17.34 1.25 4.11
N CYS A 280 16.16 1.69 3.65
CA CYS A 280 15.96 2.16 2.28
C CYS A 280 16.28 3.66 2.10
N GLY A 281 16.73 4.37 3.13
CA GLY A 281 17.05 5.80 3.05
C GLY A 281 15.86 6.75 3.28
N LEU A 282 14.73 6.25 3.80
CA LEU A 282 13.61 7.11 4.20
C LEU A 282 13.78 7.59 5.64
N LYS A 283 13.41 8.86 5.89
CA LYS A 283 13.26 9.40 7.25
C LYS A 283 11.89 9.04 7.79
N VAL A 284 11.84 8.55 9.03
CA VAL A 284 10.58 8.34 9.75
C VAL A 284 10.11 9.69 10.29
N VAL A 285 8.94 10.16 9.85
CA VAL A 285 8.38 11.44 10.30
C VAL A 285 7.54 11.22 11.54
N GLU A 286 6.46 10.44 11.40
CA GLU A 286 5.46 10.27 12.43
C GLU A 286 4.57 9.05 12.16
N SER A 287 3.66 8.77 13.08
CA SER A 287 2.63 7.74 12.91
C SER A 287 1.53 7.91 13.96
N TRP A 288 0.30 7.56 13.63
CA TRP A 288 -0.83 7.60 14.55
C TRP A 288 -1.80 6.47 14.27
N ARG A 289 -2.72 6.24 15.21
CA ARG A 289 -3.80 5.26 15.04
C ARG A 289 -4.64 5.67 13.84
N PHE A 290 -4.83 4.76 12.89
CA PHE A 290 -5.69 4.96 11.74
C PHE A 290 -7.14 5.00 12.20
N ASP A 291 -7.82 6.11 11.94
CA ASP A 291 -9.25 6.25 12.20
C ASP A 291 -10.02 6.01 10.90
N TRP A 292 -10.76 4.90 10.87
CA TRP A 292 -11.60 4.50 9.75
C TRP A 292 -12.66 5.56 9.42
N ALA A 293 -13.19 6.26 10.42
CA ALA A 293 -14.21 7.28 10.22
C ALA A 293 -13.70 8.52 9.49
N GLN A 294 -12.37 8.72 9.44
CA GLN A 294 -11.77 9.81 8.67
C GLN A 294 -11.82 9.56 7.17
N TYR A 295 -12.12 8.35 6.70
CA TYR A 295 -12.17 8.00 5.27
C TYR A 295 -13.56 7.46 4.89
N PRO A 296 -14.58 8.33 4.75
CA PRO A 296 -15.95 7.91 4.44
C PRO A 296 -16.02 7.10 3.14
N GLY A 297 -16.72 5.96 3.20
CA GLY A 297 -16.90 5.07 2.06
C GLY A 297 -15.74 4.08 1.83
N TYR A 298 -14.60 4.25 2.50
CA TYR A 298 -13.51 3.27 2.44
C TYR A 298 -13.92 1.95 3.10
N GLY A 299 -13.88 0.86 2.34
CA GLY A 299 -14.12 -0.50 2.80
C GLY A 299 -12.85 -1.33 2.71
N HIS A 300 -12.39 -1.93 3.81
CA HIS A 300 -11.15 -2.71 3.76
C HIS A 300 -11.36 -4.07 3.09
N VAL A 301 -10.84 -4.20 1.87
CA VAL A 301 -10.94 -5.43 1.07
C VAL A 301 -9.61 -6.20 0.98
N ARG A 302 -9.70 -7.52 0.81
CA ARG A 302 -8.55 -8.40 0.56
C ARG A 302 -8.45 -8.73 -0.92
N THR A 303 -7.26 -9.12 -1.38
CA THR A 303 -7.02 -9.60 -2.76
C THR A 303 -7.74 -10.90 -3.11
N LEU A 304 -8.28 -11.60 -2.10
CA LEU A 304 -9.17 -12.75 -2.30
C LEU A 304 -10.61 -12.35 -2.66
N GLY A 305 -10.92 -11.05 -2.72
CA GLY A 305 -12.26 -10.53 -2.98
C GLY A 305 -13.24 -10.73 -1.82
N ALA A 306 -14.51 -10.42 -2.07
CA ALA A 306 -15.60 -10.78 -1.20
C ALA A 306 -15.75 -12.31 -1.18
N ILE A 307 -15.35 -12.96 -0.08
CA ILE A 307 -15.53 -14.41 0.06
C ILE A 307 -17.03 -14.68 0.29
N GLU A 308 -17.67 -15.39 -0.63
CA GLU A 308 -19.05 -15.84 -0.51
C GLU A 308 -19.20 -16.66 0.80
N GLY A 309 -20.13 -16.22 1.67
CA GLY A 309 -20.29 -16.77 3.02
C GLY A 309 -19.61 -15.96 4.13
N GLY A 310 -19.07 -14.77 3.82
CA GLY A 310 -18.75 -13.74 4.82
C GLY A 310 -18.01 -14.30 6.01
N GLY A 311 -16.91 -15.02 5.79
CA GLY A 311 -16.10 -15.53 6.89
C GLY A 311 -15.71 -14.31 7.73
N GLY A 312 -16.22 -14.23 8.98
CA GLY A 312 -16.38 -13.04 9.84
C GLY A 312 -15.12 -12.22 10.15
N TRP A 313 -14.35 -11.90 9.12
CA TRP A 313 -13.18 -11.07 9.13
C TRP A 313 -13.63 -9.66 8.80
N LYS A 314 -13.55 -8.80 9.79
CA LYS A 314 -13.88 -7.38 9.68
C LYS A 314 -12.61 -6.60 9.91
N GLY A 315 -11.94 -6.24 8.81
CA GLY A 315 -10.70 -5.48 8.88
C GLY A 315 -10.89 -4.13 9.58
N GLU A 316 -12.02 -3.48 9.32
CA GLU A 316 -12.39 -2.16 9.87
C GLU A 316 -12.55 -2.14 11.39
N GLU A 317 -12.84 -3.28 12.02
CA GLU A 317 -12.94 -3.37 13.49
C GLU A 317 -11.55 -3.52 14.14
N ARG A 318 -10.49 -3.71 13.36
CA ARG A 318 -9.14 -3.90 13.87
C ARG A 318 -8.44 -2.56 14.05
N GLU A 319 -7.63 -2.50 15.10
CA GLU A 319 -6.69 -1.39 15.28
C GLU A 319 -5.65 -1.41 14.16
N ALA A 320 -5.37 -0.23 13.63
CA ALA A 320 -4.42 0.00 12.58
C ALA A 320 -3.64 1.28 12.84
N ARG A 321 -2.47 1.40 12.22
CA ARG A 321 -1.57 2.54 12.33
C ARG A 321 -1.14 2.99 10.95
N MET A 322 -1.22 4.29 10.73
CA MET A 322 -0.65 4.95 9.57
C MET A 322 0.75 5.44 9.90
N PHE A 323 1.71 5.19 9.01
CA PHE A 323 3.10 5.62 9.11
C PHE A 323 3.41 6.57 7.97
N VAL A 324 4.05 7.70 8.29
CA VAL A 324 4.53 8.67 7.31
C VAL A 324 6.05 8.66 7.30
N PHE A 325 6.61 8.48 6.12
CA PHE A 325 8.03 8.56 5.84
C PHE A 325 8.29 9.66 4.82
N GLU A 326 9.49 10.25 4.85
CA GLU A 326 9.89 11.35 3.98
C GLU A 326 11.13 10.94 3.20
N LYS A 327 11.15 11.24 1.90
CA LYS A 327 12.35 11.16 1.08
C LYS A 327 13.26 12.33 1.45
N VAL A 328 14.44 12.02 1.94
CA VAL A 328 15.48 12.98 2.30
C VAL A 328 16.73 12.75 1.47
N GLU A 329 17.62 13.74 1.42
CA GLU A 329 18.95 13.52 0.87
C GLU A 329 19.68 12.47 1.72
N ILE A 330 20.29 11.50 1.05
CA ILE A 330 21.10 10.49 1.73
C ILE A 330 22.43 11.18 2.06
N GLU A 331 22.54 11.76 3.27
CA GLU A 331 23.84 12.09 3.82
C GLU A 331 24.59 10.78 4.06
N ASP A 332 25.77 10.62 3.45
CA ASP A 332 26.62 9.44 3.64
C ASP A 332 26.82 9.21 5.14
N SER A 333 26.21 8.15 5.67
CA SER A 333 26.24 7.79 7.09
C SER A 333 27.66 7.61 7.65
N GLU A 334 28.67 7.43 6.79
CA GLU A 334 30.09 7.43 7.13
C GLU A 334 30.52 8.80 7.71
N ASP A 335 30.00 9.92 7.19
CA ASP A 335 30.37 11.27 7.60
C ASP A 335 29.66 11.72 8.90
N GLU A 336 28.42 11.28 9.12
CA GLU A 336 27.69 11.45 10.39
C GLU A 336 28.42 10.72 11.54
N GLY A 337 28.85 9.48 11.30
CA GLY A 337 29.67 8.70 12.23
C GLY A 337 31.02 9.37 12.50
N ARG A 338 31.70 9.87 11.46
CA ARG A 338 32.98 10.61 11.58
C ARG A 338 32.82 11.92 12.33
N ARG A 339 31.73 12.67 12.09
CA ARG A 339 31.41 13.95 12.73
C ARG A 339 31.06 13.78 14.21
N LYS A 340 30.30 12.72 14.57
CA LYS A 340 30.06 12.33 15.97
C LYS A 340 31.34 11.87 16.68
N LYS A 341 32.22 11.11 16.00
CA LYS A 341 33.55 10.72 16.54
C LYS A 341 34.50 11.91 16.73
N ARG A 342 34.50 12.88 15.80
CA ARG A 342 35.28 14.13 15.90
C ARG A 342 34.80 15.02 17.05
N LYS A 343 33.48 15.16 17.25
CA LYS A 343 32.90 15.89 18.39
C LYS A 343 33.16 15.19 19.75
N GLY A 344 33.22 13.86 19.78
CA GLY A 344 33.56 13.09 20.99
C GLY A 344 35.04 13.17 21.38
N LYS A 345 35.97 13.27 20.41
CA LYS A 345 37.42 13.37 20.67
C LYS A 345 37.86 14.75 21.17
N GLY A 346 37.18 15.83 20.77
CA GLY A 346 37.52 17.20 21.18
C GLY A 346 37.24 17.53 22.65
N LYS A 347 36.49 16.69 23.37
CA LYS A 347 36.06 16.96 24.76
C LYS A 347 36.86 16.21 25.84
N LYS A 348 37.87 15.41 25.46
CA LYS A 348 38.60 14.52 26.40
C LYS A 348 40.11 14.79 26.52
N GLY A 349 40.64 15.88 25.96
CA GLY A 349 42.08 16.15 25.86
C GLY A 349 42.58 17.43 26.53
N GLY A 350 41.92 17.93 27.57
CA GLY A 350 42.31 19.20 28.20
C GLY A 350 42.18 19.19 29.72
N LYS A 351 43.05 18.46 30.42
CA LYS A 351 43.52 18.80 31.77
C LYS A 351 44.63 17.85 32.20
N GLY A 352 45.82 18.39 32.47
CA GLY A 352 46.84 17.71 33.25
C GLY A 352 48.27 17.82 32.73
N SER A 353 48.86 19.02 32.72
CA SER A 353 50.31 19.18 32.84
C SER A 353 50.63 20.56 33.42
N GLY A 354 51.27 20.58 34.59
CA GLY A 354 51.71 21.80 35.27
C GLY A 354 52.27 21.44 36.65
N SER A 355 53.48 20.90 36.65
CA SER A 355 54.36 20.72 37.80
C SER A 355 55.34 21.89 37.90
N GLU A 356 55.59 22.39 39.11
CA GLU A 356 56.79 23.13 39.62
C GLU A 356 56.36 23.66 41.02
N SER A 357 56.78 23.09 42.15
CA SER A 357 58.06 23.13 42.89
C SER A 357 58.38 24.45 43.62
N GLU A 358 58.68 24.28 44.91
CA GLU A 358 59.50 25.12 45.82
C GLU A 358 58.88 26.32 46.58
N GLY A 359 59.13 26.32 47.91
CA GLY A 359 59.66 27.50 48.62
C GLY A 359 58.85 28.05 49.79
N ASP A 360 59.38 27.88 51.02
CA ASP A 360 59.27 28.70 52.26
C ASP A 360 57.88 29.18 52.74
N ASP A 361 57.44 29.05 53.99
CA ASP A 361 58.08 29.16 55.32
C ASP A 361 57.12 28.53 56.35
#